data_AF-A0A6J1BGR2-F1
#
_entry.id   AF-A0A6J1BGR2-F1
#
_cell.length_a   1.000
_cell.length_b   1.000
_cell.length_c   1.000
_cell.angle_alpha   90.00
_cell.angle_beta   90.00
_cell.angle_gamma   90.00
#
_symmetry.space_group_name_H-M   'P 1'
#
loop_
_entity.id
_entity.type
_entity.pdbx_description
1 polymer ?
#
loop_
_entity_poly.entity_id
_entity_poly.type
_entity_poly.pdbx_seq_one_letter_code
_entity_poly.pdbx_strand_id
1 'polypeptide(L)'
;MRGVRGDLSFEGLKKLVEEVVRVNSKMDKIELHALINDAHCFVVKPINRVEFEVKDRKMDGLVNLSKNTCSCCEFQTNLLPCSHAIAAISKCKHEAVEFCADYYKTIILVEGYAGSIPPIGHPSEWDIPLHMKQIVVLPPAWRC
;
A
#
# COMPACT_ATOMS: atom_id res chain seq x y z
N MET A 1 17.63 -38.97 -9.78
CA MET A 1 16.65 -38.57 -8.74
C MET A 1 17.27 -37.52 -7.83
N ARG A 2 16.98 -36.23 -8.01
CA ARG A 2 17.07 -35.20 -6.95
C ARG A 2 16.09 -34.09 -7.31
N GLY A 3 14.84 -34.25 -6.89
CA GLY A 3 13.86 -33.17 -6.90
C GLY A 3 14.03 -32.38 -5.62
N VAL A 4 14.33 -31.10 -5.73
CA VAL A 4 14.34 -30.15 -4.61
C VAL A 4 12.88 -30.02 -4.16
N ARG A 5 12.53 -30.61 -3.01
CA ARG A 5 11.28 -30.30 -2.32
C ARG A 5 11.47 -28.93 -1.70
N GLY A 6 10.78 -27.93 -2.24
CA GLY A 6 10.53 -26.69 -1.51
C GLY A 6 9.53 -27.03 -0.42
N ASP A 7 10.03 -27.26 0.79
CA ASP A 7 9.19 -27.55 1.95
C ASP A 7 8.42 -26.27 2.31
N LEU A 8 7.18 -26.12 1.82
CA LEU A 8 6.23 -25.13 2.32
C LEU A 8 5.69 -25.60 3.68
N SER A 9 6.59 -25.80 4.64
CA SER A 9 6.20 -26.00 6.04
C SER A 9 5.56 -24.73 6.58
N PHE A 10 4.72 -24.85 7.60
CA PHE A 10 4.16 -23.69 8.31
C PHE A 10 5.25 -22.69 8.75
N GLU A 11 6.42 -23.21 9.10
CA GLU A 11 7.61 -22.41 9.43
C GLU A 11 8.16 -21.65 8.21
N GLY A 12 8.17 -22.29 7.03
CA GLY A 12 8.55 -21.66 5.77
C GLY A 12 7.60 -20.53 5.37
N LEU A 13 6.28 -20.74 5.54
CA LEU A 13 5.27 -19.70 5.30
C LEU A 13 5.38 -18.54 6.30
N LYS A 14 5.56 -18.82 7.59
CA LYS A 14 5.80 -17.78 8.61
C LYS A 14 7.01 -16.93 8.28
N LYS A 15 8.14 -17.58 7.95
CA LYS A 15 9.37 -16.89 7.60
C LYS A 15 9.22 -16.04 6.34
N LEU A 16 8.48 -16.53 5.34
CA LEU A 16 8.18 -15.78 4.12
C LEU A 16 7.30 -14.55 4.44
N VAL A 17 6.27 -14.70 5.28
CA VAL A 17 5.43 -13.58 5.73
C VAL A 17 6.26 -12.54 6.48
N GLU A 18 7.10 -12.96 7.43
CA GLU A 18 8.01 -12.05 8.15
C GLU A 18 9.01 -11.35 7.21
N GLU A 19 9.54 -12.05 6.21
CA GLU A 19 10.43 -11.48 5.20
C GLU A 19 9.72 -10.46 4.30
N VAL A 20 8.53 -10.79 3.79
CA VAL A 20 7.72 -9.89 2.96
C VAL A 20 7.29 -8.67 3.76
N VAL A 21 6.78 -8.85 4.98
CA VAL A 21 6.39 -7.74 5.86
C VAL A 21 7.60 -6.86 6.17
N ARG A 22 8.76 -7.45 6.47
CA ARG A 22 9.99 -6.70 6.74
C ARG A 22 10.49 -5.92 5.52
N VAL A 23 10.50 -6.52 4.33
CA VAL A 23 10.93 -5.85 3.10
C VAL A 23 9.96 -4.72 2.75
N ASN A 24 8.64 -4.97 2.82
CA ASN A 24 7.63 -3.94 2.61
C ASN A 24 7.79 -2.81 3.63
N SER A 25 7.89 -3.12 4.93
CA SER A 25 8.08 -2.10 5.98
C SER A 25 9.34 -1.25 5.77
N LYS A 26 10.41 -1.81 5.20
CA LYS A 26 11.62 -1.08 4.86
C LYS A 26 11.43 -0.20 3.62
N MET A 27 10.78 -0.71 2.58
CA MET A 27 10.49 0.04 1.35
C MET A 27 9.52 1.20 1.64
N ASP A 28 8.44 0.92 2.37
CA ASP A 28 7.46 1.89 2.87
C ASP A 28 8.15 2.97 3.71
N LYS A 29 9.12 2.60 4.56
CA LYS A 29 9.88 3.57 5.36
C LYS A 29 10.77 4.47 4.51
N ILE A 30 11.39 3.96 3.45
CA ILE A 30 12.23 4.76 2.54
C ILE A 30 11.35 5.76 1.77
N GLU A 31 10.24 5.28 1.23
CA GLU A 31 9.31 6.09 0.45
C GLU A 31 8.61 7.15 1.32
N LEU A 32 8.19 6.78 2.53
CA LEU A 32 7.65 7.71 3.52
C LEU A 32 8.69 8.76 3.95
N HIS A 33 9.95 8.37 4.15
CA HIS A 33 11.01 9.34 4.46
C HIS A 33 11.24 10.33 3.32
N ALA A 34 11.20 9.89 2.06
CA ALA A 34 11.32 10.77 0.91
C ALA A 34 10.14 11.76 0.84
N LEU A 35 8.90 11.28 1.04
CA LEU A 35 7.71 12.11 1.08
C LEU A 35 7.75 13.16 2.20
N ILE A 36 8.22 12.78 3.39
CA ILE A 36 8.37 13.69 4.53
C ILE A 36 9.48 14.73 4.25
N ASN A 37 10.61 14.31 3.71
CA ASN A 37 11.71 15.23 3.38
C ASN A 37 11.30 16.27 2.33
N ASP A 38 10.53 15.85 1.31
CA ASP A 38 9.97 16.77 0.32
C ASP A 38 8.97 17.74 0.97
N ALA A 39 8.06 17.21 1.81
CA ALA A 39 7.08 18.01 2.54
C ALA A 39 7.71 19.11 3.41
N HIS A 40 8.87 18.83 4.03
CA HIS A 40 9.60 19.79 4.87
C HIS A 40 10.12 21.01 4.10
N CYS A 41 10.24 20.91 2.77
CA CYS A 41 10.72 22.00 1.93
C CYS A 41 9.60 22.92 1.41
N PHE A 42 8.34 22.59 1.68
CA PHE A 42 7.19 23.28 1.09
C PHE A 42 6.69 24.45 1.94
N VAL A 43 6.14 25.45 1.25
CA VAL A 43 5.49 26.60 1.90
C VAL A 43 3.98 26.39 1.89
N VAL A 44 3.39 26.23 3.08
CA VAL A 44 1.95 25.99 3.24
C VAL A 44 1.22 27.30 3.56
N LYS A 45 0.23 27.63 2.73
CA LYS A 45 -0.69 28.76 2.92
C LYS A 45 -2.11 28.23 3.15
N PRO A 46 -2.70 28.43 4.33
CA PRO A 46 -4.08 28.05 4.57
C PRO A 46 -5.03 28.95 3.76
N ILE A 47 -5.98 28.34 3.06
CA ILE A 47 -7.09 29.03 2.40
C ILE A 47 -8.26 29.12 3.40
N ASN A 48 -8.55 28.00 4.06
CA ASN A 48 -9.51 27.91 5.15
C ASN A 48 -9.10 26.79 6.13
N ARG A 49 -10.03 26.26 6.93
CA ARG A 49 -9.74 25.23 7.94
C ARG A 49 -9.35 23.87 7.35
N VAL A 50 -9.78 23.58 6.12
CA VAL A 50 -9.62 22.26 5.48
C VAL A 50 -8.89 22.33 4.14
N GLU A 51 -8.76 23.52 3.55
CA GLU A 51 -8.09 23.75 2.26
C GLU A 51 -6.80 24.55 2.41
N PHE A 52 -5.77 24.10 1.70
CA PHE A 52 -4.42 24.63 1.78
C PHE A 52 -3.81 24.72 0.39
N GLU A 53 -3.15 25.83 0.11
CA GLU A 53 -2.25 25.97 -1.01
C GLU A 53 -0.83 25.63 -0.52
N VAL A 54 -0.21 24.62 -1.12
CA VAL A 54 1.14 24.17 -0.79
C VAL A 54 2.05 24.49 -1.96
N LYS A 55 2.95 25.45 -1.77
CA LYS A 55 3.92 25.84 -2.79
C LYS A 55 5.07 24.84 -2.82
N ASP A 56 5.19 24.19 -3.95
CA ASP A 56 6.30 23.30 -4.31
C ASP A 56 7.09 23.97 -5.45
N ARG A 57 8.39 23.68 -5.55
CA ARG A 57 9.26 24.22 -6.59
C ARG A 57 8.89 23.73 -7.99
N LYS A 58 8.19 22.59 -8.10
CA LYS A 58 7.79 21.98 -9.37
C LYS A 58 6.31 22.19 -9.66
N MET A 59 5.44 21.72 -8.76
CA MET A 59 4.00 21.77 -8.96
C MET A 59 3.28 22.04 -7.65
N ASP A 60 2.67 23.23 -7.57
CA ASP A 60 1.85 23.61 -6.42
C ASP A 60 0.69 22.63 -6.18
N GLY A 61 0.47 22.30 -4.91
CA GLY A 61 -0.60 21.43 -4.45
C GLY A 61 -1.75 22.22 -3.84
N LEU A 62 -2.97 22.04 -4.36
CA LEU A 62 -4.20 22.44 -3.69
C LEU A 62 -4.74 21.24 -2.92
N VAL A 63 -4.58 21.27 -1.60
CA VAL A 63 -4.93 20.17 -0.70
C VAL A 63 -6.27 20.46 -0.03
N ASN A 64 -7.16 19.46 0.02
CA ASN A 64 -8.35 19.47 0.87
C ASN A 64 -8.32 18.27 1.82
N LEU A 65 -8.09 18.55 3.12
CA LEU A 65 -7.96 17.53 4.16
C LEU A 65 -9.29 16.89 4.58
N SER A 66 -10.43 17.55 4.33
CA SER A 66 -11.74 16.95 4.64
C SER A 66 -12.15 15.89 3.63
N LYS A 67 -11.66 16.01 2.39
CA LYS A 67 -11.97 15.10 1.28
C LYS A 67 -10.83 14.14 0.97
N ASN A 68 -9.68 14.28 1.63
CA ASN A 68 -8.45 13.56 1.33
C ASN A 68 -8.03 13.67 -0.14
N THR A 69 -8.02 14.89 -0.69
CA THR A 69 -7.68 15.15 -2.10
C THR A 69 -6.54 16.15 -2.23
N CYS A 70 -5.73 15.99 -3.27
CA CYS A 70 -4.75 16.98 -3.72
C CYS A 70 -4.85 17.18 -5.24
N SER A 71 -4.52 18.39 -5.73
CA SER A 71 -4.39 18.66 -7.17
C SER A 71 -3.27 17.86 -7.87
N CYS A 72 -2.31 17.30 -7.11
CA CYS A 72 -1.31 16.38 -7.67
C CYS A 72 -1.88 14.97 -7.94
N CYS A 73 -3.14 14.71 -7.56
CA CYS A 73 -3.86 13.45 -7.72
C CYS A 73 -3.39 12.25 -6.90
N GLU A 74 -2.20 12.29 -6.31
CA GLU A 74 -1.65 11.16 -5.55
C GLU A 74 -2.46 10.84 -4.29
N PHE A 75 -2.98 11.85 -3.58
CA PHE A 75 -3.69 11.62 -2.32
C PHE A 75 -4.95 10.76 -2.52
N GLN A 76 -5.78 11.11 -3.49
CA GLN A 76 -7.00 10.36 -3.80
C GLN A 76 -6.73 9.06 -4.57
N THR A 77 -5.60 8.95 -5.29
CA THR A 77 -5.29 7.75 -6.08
C THR A 77 -4.68 6.66 -5.22
N ASN A 78 -3.72 7.02 -4.38
CA ASN A 78 -3.00 6.09 -3.52
C ASN A 78 -3.72 5.87 -2.18
N LEU A 79 -4.73 6.69 -1.87
CA LEU A 79 -5.45 6.70 -0.59
C LEU A 79 -4.50 6.88 0.62
N LEU A 80 -3.38 7.54 0.37
CA LEU A 80 -2.30 7.86 1.28
C LEU A 80 -1.94 9.33 1.11
N PRO A 81 -1.62 10.07 2.18
CA PRO A 81 -1.19 11.46 2.06
C PRO A 81 0.04 11.58 1.14
N CYS A 82 -0.09 12.40 0.08
CA CYS A 82 1.06 12.80 -0.72
C CYS A 82 1.93 13.82 0.03
N SER A 83 3.11 14.16 -0.50
CA SER A 83 4.02 15.13 0.14
C SER A 83 3.37 16.50 0.41
N HIS A 84 2.52 17.00 -0.50
CA HIS A 84 1.74 18.23 -0.26
C HIS A 84 0.76 18.07 0.92
N ALA A 85 0.04 16.95 0.96
CA ALA A 85 -0.91 16.66 2.02
C ALA A 85 -0.20 16.51 3.38
N ILE A 86 0.95 15.83 3.43
CA ILE A 86 1.79 15.70 4.63
C ILE A 86 2.19 17.08 5.15
N ALA A 87 2.59 18.00 4.27
CA ALA A 87 2.92 19.37 4.68
C ALA A 87 1.72 20.11 5.30
N ALA A 88 0.53 19.99 4.69
CA ALA A 88 -0.71 20.60 5.20
C ALA A 88 -1.17 19.97 6.54
N ILE A 89 -1.09 18.64 6.66
CA ILE A 89 -1.41 17.90 7.89
C ILE A 89 -0.48 18.32 9.03
N SER A 90 0.83 18.37 8.75
CA SER A 90 1.85 18.81 9.71
C SER A 90 1.61 20.26 10.17
N LYS A 91 1.18 21.15 9.27
CA LYS A 91 0.79 22.52 9.63
C LYS A 91 -0.38 22.57 10.62
N CYS A 92 -1.28 21.59 10.54
CA CYS A 92 -2.42 21.44 11.45
C CYS A 92 -2.06 20.65 12.73
N LYS A 93 -0.81 20.18 12.88
CA LYS A 93 -0.34 19.36 14.01
C LYS A 93 -1.12 18.04 14.17
N HIS A 94 -1.57 17.48 13.06
CA HIS A 94 -2.14 16.14 13.03
C HIS A 94 -1.10 15.13 12.56
N GLU A 95 -1.35 13.85 12.85
CA GLU A 95 -0.53 12.74 12.37
C GLU A 95 -1.01 12.29 10.98
N ALA A 96 -0.09 12.04 10.04
CA ALA A 96 -0.44 11.62 8.68
C ALA A 96 -1.26 10.33 8.64
N VAL A 97 -1.05 9.43 9.62
CA VAL A 97 -1.78 8.16 9.74
C VAL A 97 -3.30 8.34 9.90
N GLU A 98 -3.74 9.48 10.45
CA GLU A 98 -5.17 9.81 10.60
C GLU A 98 -5.85 10.00 9.25
N PHE A 99 -5.09 10.35 8.21
CA PHE A 99 -5.55 10.66 6.87
C PHE A 99 -5.32 9.52 5.87
N CYS A 100 -4.66 8.43 6.29
CA CYS A 100 -4.54 7.22 5.49
C CYS A 100 -5.86 6.45 5.46
N ALA A 101 -6.20 5.85 4.32
CA ALA A 101 -7.33 4.92 4.26
C ALA A 101 -7.13 3.72 5.19
N ASP A 102 -8.24 3.20 5.70
CA ASP A 102 -8.26 2.11 6.69
C ASP A 102 -7.55 0.85 6.21
N TYR A 103 -7.54 0.59 4.89
CA TYR A 103 -6.82 -0.53 4.28
C TYR A 103 -5.32 -0.58 4.62
N TYR A 104 -4.70 0.57 4.87
CA TYR A 104 -3.29 0.68 5.22
C TYR A 104 -3.03 0.65 6.73
N LYS A 105 -4.08 0.57 7.57
CA LYS A 105 -3.92 0.55 9.02
C LYS A 105 -3.68 -0.89 9.48
N THR A 106 -2.64 -1.08 10.28
CA THR A 106 -2.24 -2.39 10.82
C THR A 106 -3.36 -3.06 11.61
N ILE A 107 -4.23 -2.29 12.28
CA ILE A 107 -5.39 -2.85 12.99
C ILE A 107 -6.33 -3.60 12.05
N ILE A 108 -6.64 -3.05 10.88
CA ILE A 108 -7.52 -3.68 9.88
C ILE A 108 -6.85 -4.91 9.28
N LEU A 109 -5.54 -4.86 9.04
CA LEU A 109 -4.78 -6.01 8.60
C LEU A 109 -4.84 -7.14 9.64
N VAL A 110 -4.58 -6.85 10.92
CA VAL A 110 -4.61 -7.83 11.99
C VAL A 110 -6.00 -8.45 12.13
N GLU A 111 -7.07 -7.65 12.07
CA GLU A 111 -8.44 -8.13 12.11
C GLU A 111 -8.78 -9.02 10.91
N GLY A 112 -8.36 -8.65 9.69
CA GLY A 112 -8.59 -9.44 8.48
C GLY A 112 -7.91 -10.81 8.51
N TYR A 113 -6.76 -10.92 9.18
CA TYR A 113 -5.99 -12.14 9.35
C TYR A 113 -6.20 -12.84 10.71
N ALA A 114 -7.16 -12.38 11.52
CA ALA A 114 -7.45 -12.99 12.81
C ALA A 114 -8.03 -14.42 12.66
N GLY A 115 -8.63 -14.72 11.51
CA GLY A 115 -9.10 -16.06 11.17
C GLY A 115 -7.98 -17.02 10.77
N SER A 116 -8.21 -18.32 10.95
CA SER A 116 -7.32 -19.34 10.40
C SER A 116 -7.49 -19.42 8.88
N ILE A 117 -6.38 -19.27 8.15
CA ILE A 117 -6.33 -19.53 6.71
C ILE A 117 -6.00 -21.01 6.53
N PRO A 118 -6.95 -21.85 6.07
CA PRO A 118 -6.68 -23.26 5.87
C PRO A 118 -5.64 -23.43 4.75
N PRO A 119 -4.76 -24.44 4.86
CA PRO A 119 -3.88 -24.77 3.76
C PRO A 119 -4.71 -25.15 2.53
N ILE A 120 -4.25 -24.72 1.36
CA ILE A 120 -4.82 -25.18 0.10
C ILE A 120 -4.43 -26.66 -0.04
N GLY A 121 -5.45 -27.53 -0.21
CA GLY A 121 -5.26 -28.96 -0.42
C GLY A 121 -4.48 -29.27 -1.70
N HIS A 122 -4.14 -30.54 -1.92
CA HIS A 122 -3.43 -30.93 -3.14
C HIS A 122 -4.31 -30.62 -4.38
N PRO A 123 -3.75 -30.18 -5.53
CA PRO A 123 -4.55 -29.85 -6.71
C PRO A 123 -5.50 -30.95 -7.21
N SER A 124 -5.22 -32.23 -6.87
CA SER A 124 -6.12 -33.35 -7.18
C SER A 124 -7.39 -33.39 -6.34
N GLU A 125 -7.41 -32.70 -5.20
CA GLU A 125 -8.56 -32.60 -4.29
C GLU A 125 -9.45 -31.41 -4.65
N TRP A 126 -9.02 -30.56 -5.59
CA TRP A 126 -9.78 -29.39 -5.99
C TRP A 126 -10.95 -29.80 -6.89
N ASP A 127 -12.16 -29.40 -6.49
CA ASP A 127 -13.35 -29.54 -7.33
C ASP A 127 -13.37 -28.42 -8.38
N ILE A 128 -12.63 -28.64 -9.47
CA ILE A 128 -12.54 -27.69 -10.59
C ILE A 128 -13.64 -28.01 -11.61
N PRO A 129 -14.58 -27.08 -11.89
CA PRO A 129 -15.60 -27.25 -12.91
C PRO A 129 -15.00 -27.59 -14.28
N LEU A 130 -15.70 -28.42 -15.07
CA LEU A 130 -15.26 -28.87 -16.40
C LEU A 130 -14.87 -27.72 -17.34
N HIS A 131 -15.63 -26.62 -17.33
CA HIS A 131 -15.34 -25.47 -18.17
C HIS A 131 -13.99 -24.79 -17.81
N MET A 132 -13.61 -24.79 -16.52
CA MET A 132 -12.31 -24.25 -16.10
C MET A 132 -11.15 -25.18 -16.46
N LYS A 133 -11.34 -26.50 -16.39
CA LYS A 133 -10.32 -27.48 -16.85
C LYS A 133 -9.98 -27.33 -18.33
N GLN A 134 -10.87 -26.75 -19.11
CA GLN A 134 -10.71 -26.52 -20.55
C GLN A 134 -10.04 -25.17 -20.87
N ILE A 135 -9.90 -24.27 -19.88
CA ILE A 135 -9.21 -22.99 -20.08
C ILE A 135 -7.71 -23.26 -20.22
N VAL A 136 -7.19 -23.05 -21.41
CA VAL A 136 -5.75 -23.04 -21.66
C VAL A 136 -5.26 -21.60 -21.49
N VAL A 137 -4.58 -21.31 -20.38
CA VAL A 137 -3.92 -20.02 -20.16
C VAL A 137 -2.58 -20.06 -20.89
N LEU A 138 -2.51 -19.39 -22.05
CA LEU A 138 -1.26 -19.20 -22.76
C LEU A 138 -0.47 -18.05 -22.12
N PRO A 139 0.87 -18.11 -22.12
CA PRO A 139 1.67 -16.95 -21.74
C PRO A 139 1.34 -15.77 -22.67
N PRO A 140 1.50 -14.52 -22.18
CA PRO A 140 1.38 -13.35 -23.04
C PRO A 140 2.27 -13.51 -24.28
N ALA A 141 1.78 -13.11 -25.45
CA ALA A 141 2.52 -13.22 -26.70
C ALA A 141 3.85 -12.46 -26.69
N TRP A 142 4.01 -11.52 -25.76
CA TRP A 142 5.21 -10.71 -25.59
C TRP A 142 6.02 -11.24 -24.40
N ARG A 143 7.21 -11.77 -24.69
CA ARG A 143 8.29 -11.87 -23.70
C ARG A 143 9.02 -10.53 -23.70
N CYS A 144 9.09 -9.87 -22.55
CA CYS A 144 10.08 -8.82 -22.33
C CYS A 144 11.48 -9.44 -22.23
#